data_AF-A0AA35Q666-F1
#
_entry.id   AF-A0AA35Q666-F1
#
_cell.length_a   1.000
_cell.length_b   1.000
_cell.length_c   1.000
_cell.angle_alpha   90.00
_cell.angle_beta   90.00
_cell.angle_gamma   90.00
#
_symmetry.space_group_name_H-M   'P 1'
#
loop_
_entity.id
_entity.type
_entity.pdbx_description
1 polymer ?
#
loop_
_entity_poly.entity_id
_entity_poly.type
_entity_poly.pdbx_seq_one_letter_code
_entity_poly.pdbx_strand_id
1 'polypeptide(L)'
;MSTNNSQASPAPGVRALGSPAYWTQFRLVSYLHRAGVAASYPIRGIWYFSRSREFWPLFFGRLLPLSVISFLVYFILFAFAFLPQFAFLAIFHGWGAWVSAVVLVLGEGLVIIQGLFEGFFVDECRVDVFDATLIKLGWINLLRPHRLLFDDAPTAVKMLGKPTSSAIYTPWSVIQIVELIVFLPLNLVPWVGTPAFIIITGTRLGKLAHYRWFQLKGFSKQDAKREARTVLWEDVWFGTVAMILELIPILSFFFLLTTTTGAAIWTAEMEKKREAASTGPTQPEAIGEDQPPAYSDIV
;
A
#
# COMPACT_ATOMS: atom_id res chain seq x y z
N MET A 1 65.64 -34.08 44.97
CA MET A 1 64.59 -33.20 45.55
C MET A 1 64.53 -31.91 44.78
N SER A 2 63.41 -31.35 44.34
CA SER A 2 62.09 -31.83 43.99
C SER A 2 61.53 -30.68 43.15
N THR A 3 61.32 -30.92 41.85
CA THR A 3 60.48 -30.07 41.02
C THR A 3 59.04 -30.43 41.34
N ASN A 4 58.25 -29.48 41.82
CA ASN A 4 56.81 -29.66 41.95
C ASN A 4 56.03 -28.44 41.43
N ASN A 5 55.02 -28.78 40.64
CA ASN A 5 54.06 -27.93 39.94
C ASN A 5 53.22 -27.08 40.90
N SER A 6 52.77 -25.91 40.42
CA SER A 6 51.39 -25.48 40.64
C SER A 6 50.93 -24.61 39.46
N GLN A 7 49.82 -25.07 38.88
CA GLN A 7 49.11 -24.57 37.73
C GLN A 7 48.49 -23.19 38.02
N ALA A 8 48.55 -22.29 37.04
CA ALA A 8 47.57 -21.21 36.90
C ALA A 8 46.73 -21.51 35.65
N SER A 9 45.44 -21.77 35.86
CA SER A 9 44.44 -21.95 34.79
C SER A 9 44.21 -20.62 34.05
N PRO A 10 44.12 -20.61 32.70
CA PRO A 10 43.50 -19.50 31.99
C PRO A 10 41.97 -19.62 32.08
N ALA A 11 41.30 -18.50 32.36
CA ALA A 11 39.85 -18.40 32.46
C ALA A 11 39.14 -18.90 31.17
N PRO A 12 38.05 -19.67 31.28
CA PRO A 12 37.29 -20.11 30.12
C PRO A 12 36.28 -19.04 29.70
N GLY A 13 36.14 -18.82 28.39
CA GLY A 13 34.89 -18.32 27.83
C GLY A 13 34.91 -16.92 27.21
N VAL A 14 35.91 -16.56 26.40
CA VAL A 14 35.62 -15.66 25.27
C VAL A 14 34.99 -16.53 24.19
N ARG A 15 33.66 -16.66 24.27
CA ARG A 15 32.81 -17.27 23.25
C ARG A 15 33.16 -16.58 21.94
N ALA A 16 33.71 -17.36 20.99
CA ALA A 16 34.07 -16.89 19.67
C ALA A 16 32.91 -16.07 19.09
N LEU A 17 33.15 -14.77 18.91
CA LEU A 17 32.42 -13.93 17.97
C LEU A 17 32.35 -14.74 16.68
N GLY A 18 31.14 -15.10 16.25
CA GLY A 18 31.03 -15.93 15.07
C GLY A 18 31.67 -15.24 13.85
N SER A 19 31.86 -16.00 12.79
CA SER A 19 32.42 -15.46 11.55
C SER A 19 31.55 -14.35 10.94
N PRO A 20 32.10 -13.29 10.32
CA PRO A 20 31.29 -12.26 9.65
C PRO A 20 30.26 -12.80 8.64
N ALA A 21 30.44 -14.04 8.15
CA ALA A 21 29.50 -14.77 7.31
C ALA A 21 28.16 -15.17 7.99
N TYR A 22 28.10 -15.44 9.30
CA TYR A 22 26.81 -15.77 9.94
C TYR A 22 25.92 -14.53 10.02
N TRP A 23 26.48 -13.39 10.42
CA TRP A 23 25.73 -12.13 10.49
C TRP A 23 25.19 -11.68 9.13
N THR A 24 25.91 -11.92 8.04
CA THR A 24 25.44 -11.57 6.68
C THR A 24 24.33 -12.51 6.21
N GLN A 25 24.42 -13.81 6.49
CA GLN A 25 23.35 -14.76 6.16
C GLN A 25 22.05 -14.46 6.92
N PHE A 26 22.10 -14.19 8.23
CA PHE A 26 20.91 -13.80 9.00
C PHE A 26 20.26 -12.52 8.47
N ARG A 27 21.06 -11.54 8.03
CA ARG A 27 20.55 -10.31 7.42
C ARG A 27 19.84 -10.62 6.10
N LEU A 28 20.45 -11.36 5.20
CA LEU A 28 19.84 -11.71 3.91
C LEU A 28 18.52 -12.46 4.08
N VAL A 29 18.47 -13.46 4.96
CA VAL A 29 17.24 -14.22 5.25
C VAL A 29 16.14 -13.29 5.78
N SER A 30 16.48 -12.36 6.67
CA SER A 30 15.49 -11.39 7.18
C SER A 30 14.98 -10.43 6.10
N TYR A 31 15.84 -9.96 5.18
CA TYR A 31 15.41 -9.11 4.06
C TYR A 31 14.52 -9.86 3.07
N LEU A 32 14.85 -11.10 2.74
CA LEU A 32 14.03 -11.95 1.87
C LEU A 32 12.69 -12.29 2.51
N HIS A 33 12.69 -12.58 3.81
CA HIS A 33 11.45 -12.81 4.56
C HIS A 33 10.57 -11.55 4.57
N ARG A 34 11.13 -10.38 4.88
CA ARG A 34 10.41 -9.09 4.84
C ARG A 34 9.82 -8.82 3.45
N ALA A 35 10.61 -9.03 2.41
CA ALA A 35 10.17 -8.91 1.02
C ALA A 35 9.00 -9.85 0.69
N GLY A 36 9.12 -11.14 1.04
CA GLY A 36 8.09 -12.14 0.79
C GLY A 36 6.79 -11.86 1.55
N VAL A 37 6.89 -11.41 2.80
CA VAL A 37 5.72 -10.99 3.59
C VAL A 37 5.05 -9.78 2.94
N ALA A 38 5.81 -8.75 2.57
CA ALA A 38 5.29 -7.55 1.94
C ALA A 38 4.61 -7.84 0.59
N ALA A 39 5.26 -8.64 -0.26
CA ALA A 39 4.74 -9.12 -1.54
C ALA A 39 3.45 -9.95 -1.40
N SER A 40 3.20 -10.54 -0.23
CA SER A 40 2.00 -11.34 0.00
C SER A 40 0.75 -10.51 0.28
N TYR A 41 0.86 -9.27 0.77
CA TYR A 41 -0.32 -8.47 1.14
C TYR A 41 -1.23 -8.11 -0.03
N PRO A 42 -0.75 -7.74 -1.24
CA PRO A 42 -1.63 -7.55 -2.40
C PRO A 42 -2.49 -8.80 -2.67
N ILE A 43 -1.90 -9.98 -2.55
CA ILE A 43 -2.59 -11.27 -2.77
C ILE A 43 -3.59 -11.54 -1.64
N ARG A 44 -3.21 -11.32 -0.38
CA ARG A 44 -4.12 -11.40 0.78
C ARG A 44 -5.30 -10.45 0.62
N GLY A 45 -5.05 -9.26 0.08
CA GLY A 45 -6.06 -8.26 -0.23
C GLY A 45 -7.12 -8.77 -1.20
N ILE A 46 -6.74 -9.49 -2.26
CA ILE A 46 -7.68 -10.13 -3.20
C ILE A 46 -8.61 -11.09 -2.46
N TRP A 47 -8.04 -11.98 -1.65
CA TRP A 47 -8.81 -12.97 -0.91
C TRP A 47 -9.77 -12.32 0.10
N TYR A 48 -9.27 -11.36 0.88
CA TYR A 48 -10.03 -10.66 1.90
C TYR A 48 -11.17 -9.83 1.29
N PHE A 49 -10.88 -9.09 0.21
CA PHE A 49 -11.86 -8.26 -0.48
C PHE A 49 -12.97 -9.10 -1.10
N SER A 50 -12.61 -10.18 -1.80
CA SER A 50 -13.56 -11.06 -2.47
C SER A 50 -14.50 -11.76 -1.48
N ARG A 51 -14.01 -12.10 -0.28
CA ARG A 51 -14.81 -12.75 0.77
C ARG A 51 -15.69 -11.77 1.56
N SER A 52 -15.35 -10.48 1.54
CA SER A 52 -16.07 -9.43 2.27
C SER A 52 -17.16 -8.80 1.41
N ARG A 53 -18.36 -9.40 1.43
CA ARG A 53 -19.53 -8.93 0.63
C ARG A 53 -19.89 -7.45 0.86
N GLU A 54 -19.58 -6.90 2.02
CA GLU A 54 -19.83 -5.48 2.34
C GLU A 54 -19.02 -4.50 1.46
N PHE A 55 -17.93 -4.93 0.82
CA PHE A 55 -17.14 -4.09 -0.08
C PHE A 55 -17.66 -4.06 -1.52
N TRP A 56 -18.52 -5.01 -1.91
CA TRP A 56 -19.06 -5.09 -3.27
C TRP A 56 -19.88 -3.85 -3.66
N PRO A 57 -20.68 -3.25 -2.77
CA PRO A 57 -21.31 -1.95 -3.04
C PRO A 57 -20.31 -0.83 -3.36
N LEU A 58 -19.11 -0.83 -2.77
CA LEU A 58 -18.08 0.16 -3.09
C LEU A 58 -17.53 -0.06 -4.52
N PHE A 59 -17.32 -1.32 -4.91
CA PHE A 59 -16.86 -1.66 -6.26
C PHE A 59 -17.92 -1.36 -7.33
N PHE A 60 -19.11 -1.97 -7.22
CA PHE A 60 -20.17 -1.82 -8.23
C PHE A 60 -20.80 -0.43 -8.21
N GLY A 61 -20.87 0.21 -7.03
CA GLY A 61 -21.41 1.56 -6.88
C GLY A 61 -20.58 2.63 -7.58
N ARG A 62 -19.30 2.38 -7.87
CA ARG A 62 -18.43 3.28 -8.64
C ARG A 62 -18.31 2.87 -10.11
N LEU A 63 -18.37 1.56 -10.41
CA LEU A 63 -18.30 1.04 -11.78
C LEU A 63 -19.50 1.48 -12.64
N LEU A 64 -20.72 1.50 -12.08
CA LEU A 64 -21.91 1.89 -12.84
C LEU A 64 -21.89 3.38 -13.25
N PRO A 65 -21.68 4.36 -12.35
CA PRO A 65 -21.52 5.76 -12.73
C PRO A 65 -20.39 5.95 -13.74
N LEU A 66 -19.27 5.23 -13.58
CA LEU A 66 -18.16 5.27 -14.53
C LEU A 66 -18.60 4.88 -15.94
N SER A 67 -19.33 3.76 -16.09
CA SER A 67 -19.81 3.31 -17.40
C SER A 67 -20.76 4.32 -18.03
N VAL A 68 -21.66 4.92 -17.24
CA VAL A 68 -22.61 5.95 -17.71
C VAL A 68 -21.87 7.21 -18.16
N ILE A 69 -20.92 7.71 -17.35
CA ILE A 69 -20.12 8.89 -17.69
C ILE A 69 -19.27 8.63 -18.93
N SER A 70 -18.63 7.45 -19.02
CA SER A 70 -17.82 7.07 -20.19
C SER A 70 -18.64 7.05 -21.47
N PHE A 71 -19.84 6.47 -21.40
CA PHE A 71 -20.79 6.48 -22.52
C PHE A 71 -21.17 7.91 -22.91
N LEU A 72 -21.52 8.76 -21.93
CA LEU A 72 -21.90 10.15 -22.19
C LEU A 72 -20.75 10.97 -22.82
N VAL A 73 -19.53 10.81 -22.32
CA VAL A 73 -18.33 11.48 -22.85
C VAL A 73 -18.11 11.09 -24.31
N TYR A 74 -18.09 9.78 -24.61
CA TYR A 74 -17.93 9.35 -26.00
C TYR A 74 -19.09 9.77 -26.89
N PHE A 75 -20.32 9.70 -26.40
CA PHE A 75 -21.49 10.17 -27.16
C PHE A 75 -21.34 11.63 -27.57
N ILE A 76 -20.93 12.51 -26.64
CA ILE A 76 -20.70 13.93 -26.93
C ILE A 76 -19.52 14.12 -27.89
N LEU A 77 -18.40 13.43 -27.69
CA LEU A 77 -17.24 13.55 -28.58
C LEU A 77 -17.57 13.06 -30.01
N PHE A 78 -18.28 11.95 -30.15
CA PHE A 78 -18.71 11.47 -31.47
C PHE A 78 -19.78 12.36 -32.10
N ALA A 79 -20.65 13.00 -31.32
CA ALA A 79 -21.65 13.91 -31.85
C ALA A 79 -21.04 15.23 -32.36
N PHE A 80 -20.05 15.78 -31.64
CA PHE A 80 -19.56 17.14 -31.89
C PHE A 80 -18.12 17.24 -32.40
N ALA A 81 -17.19 16.39 -31.93
CA ALA A 81 -15.78 16.45 -32.31
C ALA A 81 -15.46 15.62 -33.55
N PHE A 82 -16.13 14.47 -33.72
CA PHE A 82 -15.85 13.54 -34.81
C PHE A 82 -16.01 14.16 -36.20
N LEU A 83 -17.12 14.86 -36.48
CA LEU A 83 -17.37 15.43 -37.81
C LEU A 83 -16.30 16.49 -38.20
N PRO A 84 -16.00 17.49 -37.36
CA PRO A 84 -14.91 18.44 -37.63
C PRO A 84 -13.54 17.78 -37.83
N GLN A 85 -13.19 16.80 -36.98
CA GLN A 85 -11.91 16.09 -37.06
C GLN A 85 -11.81 15.24 -38.32
N PHE A 86 -12.88 14.53 -38.68
CA PHE A 86 -12.96 13.77 -39.91
C PHE A 86 -12.83 14.67 -41.14
N ALA A 87 -13.56 15.80 -41.17
CA ALA A 87 -13.50 16.75 -42.27
C ALA A 87 -12.08 17.31 -42.47
N PHE A 88 -11.39 17.66 -41.38
CA PHE A 88 -10.01 18.11 -41.42
C PHE A 88 -9.05 17.02 -41.94
N LEU A 89 -9.15 15.80 -41.40
CA LEU A 89 -8.29 14.68 -41.79
C LEU A 89 -8.57 14.19 -43.22
N ALA A 90 -9.79 14.33 -43.73
CA ALA A 90 -10.19 13.95 -45.09
C ALA A 90 -9.41 14.73 -46.17
N ILE A 91 -8.94 15.95 -45.85
CA ILE A 91 -8.10 16.76 -46.74
C ILE A 91 -6.76 16.05 -47.03
N PHE A 92 -6.21 15.33 -46.06
CA PHE A 92 -4.89 14.69 -46.17
C PHE A 92 -4.96 13.19 -46.47
N HIS A 93 -5.91 12.48 -45.86
CA HIS A 93 -5.98 11.01 -45.89
C HIS A 93 -7.11 10.46 -46.77
N GLY A 94 -7.94 11.33 -47.38
CA GLY A 94 -9.06 10.92 -48.22
C GLY A 94 -10.02 9.97 -47.48
N TRP A 95 -10.36 8.84 -48.12
CA TRP A 95 -11.26 7.84 -47.53
C TRP A 95 -10.72 7.21 -46.24
N GLY A 96 -9.41 7.14 -46.04
CA GLY A 96 -8.83 6.58 -44.81
C GLY A 96 -9.04 7.44 -43.56
N ALA A 97 -9.45 8.70 -43.73
CA ALA A 97 -9.57 9.68 -42.65
C ALA A 97 -10.56 9.28 -41.55
N TRP A 98 -11.60 8.49 -41.85
CA TRP A 98 -12.58 8.09 -40.83
C TRP A 98 -11.95 7.18 -39.78
N VAL A 99 -11.02 6.30 -40.16
CA VAL A 99 -10.30 5.44 -39.21
C VAL A 99 -9.43 6.29 -38.29
N SER A 100 -8.67 7.22 -38.86
CA SER A 100 -7.82 8.14 -38.10
C SER A 100 -8.65 9.03 -37.15
N ALA A 101 -9.80 9.53 -37.61
CA ALA A 101 -10.71 10.34 -36.80
C ALA A 101 -11.31 9.53 -35.65
N VAL A 102 -11.72 8.27 -35.90
CA VAL A 102 -12.18 7.37 -34.82
C VAL A 102 -11.09 7.17 -33.78
N VAL A 103 -9.86 6.85 -34.19
CA VAL A 103 -8.74 6.65 -33.27
C VAL A 103 -8.45 7.93 -32.46
N LEU A 104 -8.51 9.11 -33.09
CA LEU A 104 -8.31 10.39 -32.43
C LEU A 104 -9.39 10.66 -31.36
N VAL A 105 -10.66 10.51 -31.71
CA VAL A 105 -11.80 10.67 -30.79
C VAL A 105 -11.71 9.68 -29.62
N LEU A 106 -11.37 8.42 -29.92
CA LEU A 106 -11.18 7.40 -28.88
C LEU A 106 -10.01 7.78 -27.96
N GLY A 107 -8.90 8.26 -28.51
CA GLY A 107 -7.74 8.72 -27.73
C GLY A 107 -8.06 9.91 -26.82
N GLU A 108 -8.75 10.93 -27.34
CA GLU A 108 -9.19 12.08 -26.56
C GLU A 108 -10.18 11.68 -25.46
N GLY A 109 -11.14 10.81 -25.79
CA GLY A 109 -12.09 10.28 -24.82
C GLY A 109 -11.43 9.45 -23.73
N LEU A 110 -10.41 8.65 -24.05
CA LEU A 110 -9.61 7.93 -23.06
C LEU A 110 -8.96 8.89 -22.05
N VAL A 111 -8.34 9.98 -22.51
CA VAL A 111 -7.71 10.97 -21.62
C VAL A 111 -8.74 11.63 -20.70
N ILE A 112 -9.89 12.02 -21.24
CA ILE A 112 -10.98 12.66 -20.46
C ILE A 112 -11.55 11.67 -19.43
N ILE A 113 -11.88 10.45 -19.85
CA ILE A 113 -12.45 9.42 -18.98
C ILE A 113 -11.46 9.06 -17.88
N GLN A 114 -10.18 8.90 -18.20
CA GLN A 114 -9.14 8.60 -17.23
C GLN A 114 -9.03 9.72 -16.18
N GLY A 115 -9.01 10.99 -16.61
CA GLY A 115 -8.97 12.13 -15.70
C GLY A 115 -10.19 12.21 -14.78
N LEU A 116 -11.39 11.96 -15.31
CA LEU A 116 -12.62 11.92 -14.52
C LEU A 116 -12.64 10.75 -13.53
N PHE A 117 -12.19 9.57 -13.97
CA PHE A 117 -12.17 8.36 -13.17
C PHE A 117 -11.21 8.47 -12.00
N GLU A 118 -9.96 8.84 -12.28
CA GLU A 118 -8.89 8.93 -11.28
C GLU A 118 -9.19 10.03 -10.26
N GLY A 119 -9.62 11.21 -10.73
CA GLY A 119 -9.82 12.38 -9.87
C GLY A 119 -11.07 12.31 -8.98
N PHE A 120 -12.19 11.78 -9.46
CA PHE A 120 -13.46 11.84 -8.72
C PHE A 120 -13.89 10.53 -8.07
N PHE A 121 -13.56 9.38 -8.67
CA PHE A 121 -14.15 8.10 -8.24
C PHE A 121 -13.14 7.18 -7.57
N VAL A 122 -11.94 7.06 -8.13
CA VAL A 122 -10.93 6.11 -7.68
C VAL A 122 -10.38 6.50 -6.31
N ASP A 123 -9.95 7.74 -6.14
CA ASP A 123 -9.30 8.18 -4.91
C ASP A 123 -10.22 8.06 -3.70
N GLU A 124 -11.47 8.53 -3.81
CA GLU A 124 -12.47 8.35 -2.74
C GLU A 124 -12.72 6.87 -2.43
N CYS A 125 -12.88 6.04 -3.47
CA CYS A 125 -13.16 4.62 -3.29
C CYS A 125 -12.00 3.87 -2.62
N ARG A 126 -10.75 4.20 -2.99
CA ARG A 126 -9.56 3.65 -2.33
C ARG A 126 -9.53 4.02 -0.84
N VAL A 127 -9.82 5.28 -0.49
CA VAL A 127 -9.90 5.71 0.92
C VAL A 127 -11.01 4.95 1.65
N ASP A 128 -12.18 4.81 1.05
CA ASP A 128 -13.30 4.10 1.66
C ASP A 128 -12.98 2.61 1.89
N VAL A 129 -12.35 1.95 0.93
CA VAL A 129 -11.95 0.54 1.07
C VAL A 129 -10.85 0.38 2.13
N PHE A 130 -9.87 1.29 2.15
CA PHE A 130 -8.79 1.28 3.14
C PHE A 130 -9.35 1.47 4.57
N ASP A 131 -10.15 2.52 4.77
CA ASP A 131 -10.72 2.87 6.07
C ASP A 131 -11.71 1.77 6.54
N ALA A 132 -12.59 1.25 5.66
CA ALA A 132 -13.50 0.17 6.03
C ALA A 132 -12.74 -1.12 6.42
N THR A 133 -11.62 -1.41 5.76
CA THR A 133 -10.77 -2.56 6.11
C THR A 133 -10.16 -2.36 7.50
N LEU A 134 -9.66 -1.17 7.83
CA LEU A 134 -9.15 -0.87 9.17
C LEU A 134 -10.24 -1.00 10.26
N ILE A 135 -11.46 -0.50 10.01
CA ILE A 135 -12.61 -0.66 10.92
C ILE A 135 -12.83 -2.14 11.21
N LYS A 136 -12.90 -2.97 10.17
CA LYS A 136 -13.14 -4.41 10.29
C LYS A 136 -12.02 -5.15 11.02
N LEU A 137 -10.79 -4.65 10.96
CA LEU A 137 -9.64 -5.17 11.68
C LEU A 137 -9.52 -4.61 13.12
N GLY A 138 -10.48 -3.79 13.57
CA GLY A 138 -10.53 -3.26 14.94
C GLY A 138 -9.82 -1.91 15.13
N TRP A 139 -9.31 -1.30 14.08
CA TRP A 139 -8.51 -0.06 14.13
C TRP A 139 -9.34 1.21 13.97
N ILE A 140 -10.55 1.22 14.55
CA ILE A 140 -11.51 2.33 14.46
C ILE A 140 -10.93 3.62 15.06
N ASN A 141 -10.14 3.50 16.12
CA ASN A 141 -9.55 4.63 16.84
C ASN A 141 -8.57 5.45 15.98
N LEU A 142 -7.94 4.85 14.97
CA LEU A 142 -7.08 5.58 14.03
C LEU A 142 -7.88 6.53 13.11
N LEU A 143 -9.14 6.17 12.85
CA LEU A 143 -10.01 6.87 11.89
C LEU A 143 -10.87 7.95 12.56
N ARG A 144 -11.28 7.73 13.81
CA ARG A 144 -12.17 8.62 14.57
C ARG A 144 -11.76 10.11 14.54
N PRO A 145 -10.47 10.49 14.59
CA PRO A 145 -10.07 11.90 14.50
C PRO A 145 -10.21 12.50 13.10
N HIS A 146 -10.26 11.68 12.04
CA HIS A 146 -10.11 12.08 10.64
C HIS A 146 -11.39 11.92 9.82
N ARG A 147 -12.44 11.30 10.39
CA ARG A 147 -13.68 10.98 9.70
C ARG A 147 -14.84 10.80 10.68
N LEU A 148 -16.03 11.25 10.28
CA LEU A 148 -17.26 10.94 11.02
C LEU A 148 -17.59 9.46 10.86
N LEU A 149 -17.84 8.78 11.98
CA LEU A 149 -18.20 7.36 12.01
C LEU A 149 -19.61 7.20 12.60
N PHE A 150 -20.43 6.39 11.94
CA PHE A 150 -21.75 6.02 12.43
C PHE A 150 -21.64 4.70 13.20
N ASP A 151 -21.45 4.79 14.51
CA ASP A 151 -21.22 3.63 15.38
C ASP A 151 -22.38 2.61 15.35
N ASP A 152 -23.60 3.07 15.05
CA ASP A 152 -24.81 2.21 14.96
C ASP A 152 -24.96 1.47 13.62
N ALA A 153 -24.05 1.66 12.67
CA ALA A 153 -24.19 1.08 11.33
C ALA A 153 -23.85 -0.42 11.31
N PRO A 154 -24.59 -1.23 10.52
CA PRO A 154 -24.47 -2.70 10.56
C PRO A 154 -23.24 -3.26 9.85
N THR A 155 -22.51 -2.46 9.07
CA THR A 155 -21.32 -2.91 8.32
C THR A 155 -20.23 -1.85 8.33
N ALA A 156 -18.97 -2.27 8.24
CA ALA A 156 -17.82 -1.35 8.28
C ALA A 156 -17.90 -0.27 7.19
N VAL A 157 -18.42 -0.62 6.01
CA VAL A 157 -18.63 0.33 4.92
C VAL A 157 -19.72 1.35 5.24
N LYS A 158 -20.81 0.95 5.90
CA LYS A 158 -21.89 1.86 6.27
C LYS A 158 -21.55 2.73 7.47
N MET A 159 -20.59 2.33 8.29
CA MET A 159 -20.03 3.15 9.37
C MET A 159 -19.28 4.37 8.83
N LEU A 160 -18.82 4.33 7.58
CA LEU A 160 -18.09 5.45 6.98
C LEU A 160 -19.02 6.62 6.66
N GLY A 161 -18.88 7.72 7.40
CA GLY A 161 -19.46 9.03 7.06
C GLY A 161 -18.64 9.78 6.01
N LYS A 162 -18.97 11.03 5.71
CA LYS A 162 -18.12 11.86 4.83
C LYS A 162 -16.76 12.14 5.49
N PRO A 163 -15.63 12.06 4.76
CA PRO A 163 -14.33 12.47 5.28
C PRO A 163 -14.34 13.95 5.72
N THR A 164 -13.82 14.26 6.91
CA THR A 164 -13.76 15.62 7.45
C THR A 164 -12.46 16.35 7.11
N SER A 165 -11.45 15.63 6.61
CA SER A 165 -10.20 16.16 6.07
C SER A 165 -10.04 15.76 4.59
N SER A 166 -9.23 16.49 3.82
CA SER A 166 -8.97 16.19 2.39
C SER A 166 -8.52 14.75 2.19
N ALA A 167 -9.41 13.90 1.71
CA ALA A 167 -9.19 12.48 1.47
C ALA A 167 -8.51 12.25 0.11
N ILE A 168 -7.36 12.88 -0.10
CA ILE A 168 -6.56 12.67 -1.30
C ILE A 168 -5.73 11.41 -1.05
N TYR A 169 -6.05 10.33 -1.77
CA TYR A 169 -5.24 9.10 -1.73
C TYR A 169 -3.96 9.30 -2.55
N THR A 170 -4.02 10.07 -3.64
CA THR A 170 -2.88 10.39 -4.49
C THR A 170 -3.02 11.79 -5.12
N PRO A 171 -2.19 12.78 -4.77
CA PRO A 171 -2.21 14.05 -5.49
C PRO A 171 -1.71 13.84 -6.93
N TRP A 172 -2.63 13.98 -7.89
CA TRP A 172 -2.49 14.12 -9.36
C TRP A 172 -1.39 13.30 -10.10
N SER A 173 -1.86 12.47 -11.04
CA SER A 173 -1.15 11.47 -11.87
C SER A 173 -0.09 12.01 -12.86
N VAL A 174 0.10 13.31 -13.01
CA VAL A 174 1.06 13.83 -14.03
C VAL A 174 2.47 13.36 -13.77
N ILE A 175 2.87 13.29 -12.50
CA ILE A 175 4.19 12.75 -12.14
C ILE A 175 4.28 11.27 -12.53
N GLN A 176 3.19 10.50 -12.40
CA GLN A 176 3.16 9.10 -12.84
C GLN A 176 3.34 8.97 -14.35
N ILE A 177 2.63 9.79 -15.11
CA ILE A 177 2.70 9.79 -16.58
C ILE A 177 4.10 10.21 -17.04
N VAL A 178 4.69 11.23 -16.41
CA VAL A 178 6.05 11.68 -16.71
C VAL A 178 7.08 10.61 -16.36
N GLU A 179 7.00 10.02 -15.16
CA GLU A 179 7.86 8.91 -14.76
C GLU A 179 7.72 7.71 -15.71
N LEU A 180 6.48 7.36 -16.10
CA LEU A 180 6.21 6.32 -17.08
C LEU A 180 6.93 6.60 -18.40
N ILE A 181 6.79 7.81 -18.95
CA ILE A 181 7.45 8.21 -20.20
C ILE A 181 8.97 8.16 -20.06
N VAL A 182 9.52 8.63 -18.93
CA VAL A 182 10.96 8.65 -18.67
C VAL A 182 11.54 7.24 -18.50
N PHE A 183 10.80 6.32 -17.88
CA PHE A 183 11.24 4.94 -17.65
C PHE A 183 10.87 3.99 -18.78
N LEU A 184 9.98 4.38 -19.72
CA LEU A 184 9.60 3.56 -20.86
C LEU A 184 10.80 3.06 -21.69
N PRO A 185 11.83 3.89 -22.01
CA PRO A 185 13.01 3.47 -22.74
C PRO A 185 13.79 2.34 -22.08
N LEU A 186 13.62 2.11 -20.77
CA LEU A 186 14.27 1.02 -20.06
C LEU A 186 13.89 -0.35 -20.64
N ASN A 187 12.66 -0.49 -21.15
CA ASN A 187 12.19 -1.72 -21.80
C ASN A 187 12.95 -2.07 -23.10
N LEU A 188 13.74 -1.14 -23.66
CA LEU A 188 14.57 -1.41 -24.84
C LEU A 188 15.79 -2.29 -24.51
N VAL A 189 16.14 -2.45 -23.22
CA VAL A 189 17.21 -3.36 -22.78
C VAL A 189 16.64 -4.77 -22.60
N PRO A 190 17.05 -5.76 -23.43
CA PRO A 190 16.53 -7.13 -23.30
C PRO A 190 16.81 -7.72 -21.92
N TRP A 191 15.89 -8.58 -21.46
CA TRP A 191 15.95 -9.34 -20.18
C TRP A 191 15.91 -8.52 -18.88
N VAL A 192 16.54 -7.34 -18.83
CA VAL A 192 16.65 -6.51 -17.63
C VAL A 192 15.66 -5.35 -17.63
N GLY A 193 15.34 -4.83 -18.82
CA GLY A 193 14.54 -3.62 -18.99
C GLY A 193 13.16 -3.72 -18.35
N THR A 194 12.39 -4.74 -18.73
CA THR A 194 11.02 -4.93 -18.23
C THR A 194 10.95 -5.23 -16.74
N PRO A 195 11.75 -6.16 -16.16
CA PRO A 195 11.77 -6.35 -14.72
C PRO A 195 12.13 -5.07 -13.95
N ALA A 196 13.14 -4.33 -14.40
CA ALA A 196 13.54 -3.08 -13.76
C ALA A 196 12.42 -2.01 -13.85
N PHE A 197 11.77 -1.89 -15.01
CA PHE A 197 10.63 -0.99 -15.20
C PHE A 197 9.47 -1.32 -14.24
N ILE A 198 9.12 -2.60 -14.09
CA ILE A 198 8.07 -3.04 -13.16
C ILE A 198 8.44 -2.72 -11.71
N ILE A 199 9.69 -3.01 -11.29
CA ILE A 199 10.14 -2.76 -9.92
C ILE A 199 10.17 -1.26 -9.61
N ILE A 200 10.70 -0.43 -10.52
CA ILE A 200 10.79 1.03 -10.34
C ILE A 200 9.38 1.63 -10.23
N THR A 201 8.50 1.30 -11.18
CA THR A 201 7.12 1.81 -11.17
C THR A 201 6.34 1.29 -9.97
N GLY A 202 6.49 -0.01 -9.66
CA GLY A 202 5.90 -0.65 -8.49
C GLY A 202 6.32 0.00 -7.18
N THR A 203 7.57 0.40 -7.04
CA THR A 203 8.06 1.09 -5.82
C THR A 203 7.24 2.34 -5.49
N ARG A 204 6.74 3.06 -6.50
CA ARG A 204 5.85 4.21 -6.28
C ARG A 204 4.49 3.78 -5.73
N LEU A 205 3.87 2.75 -6.32
CA LEU A 205 2.62 2.17 -5.82
C LEU A 205 2.75 1.71 -4.37
N GLY A 206 3.88 1.09 -4.01
CA GLY A 206 4.19 0.68 -2.64
C GLY A 206 4.25 1.85 -1.67
N LYS A 207 4.99 2.90 -2.00
CA LYS A 207 5.05 4.12 -1.17
C LYS A 207 3.68 4.77 -0.98
N LEU A 208 2.84 4.72 -2.01
CA LEU A 208 1.48 5.26 -1.98
C LEU A 208 0.54 4.41 -1.12
N ALA A 209 0.79 3.10 -1.00
CA ALA A 209 0.00 2.19 -0.16
C ALA A 209 -0.08 2.66 1.31
N HIS A 210 0.99 3.29 1.80
CA HIS A 210 1.07 3.82 3.17
C HIS A 210 0.76 5.30 3.31
N TYR A 211 0.46 6.00 2.21
CA TYR A 211 0.21 7.43 2.24
C TYR A 211 -0.97 7.78 3.16
N ARG A 212 -2.06 7.00 3.08
CA ARG A 212 -3.22 7.17 3.96
C ARG A 212 -2.88 6.91 5.44
N TRP A 213 -2.06 5.90 5.73
CA TRP A 213 -1.62 5.62 7.10
C TRP A 213 -0.83 6.79 7.70
N PHE A 214 0.10 7.38 6.95
CA PHE A 214 0.85 8.55 7.41
C PHE A 214 -0.06 9.76 7.71
N GLN A 215 -1.12 9.95 6.93
CA GLN A 215 -2.13 10.98 7.22
C GLN A 215 -2.88 10.67 8.52
N LEU A 216 -3.33 9.42 8.72
CA LEU A 216 -4.07 9.01 9.91
C LEU A 216 -3.24 9.11 11.20
N LYS A 217 -1.91 8.97 11.12
CA LYS A 217 -1.02 9.18 12.27
C LYS A 217 -0.68 10.65 12.52
N GLY A 218 -1.08 11.56 11.63
CA GLY A 218 -0.75 12.98 11.75
C GLY A 218 0.74 13.29 11.71
N PHE A 219 1.54 12.45 11.03
CA PHE A 219 2.99 12.64 10.98
C PHE A 219 3.38 13.96 10.32
N SER A 220 4.40 14.62 10.88
CA SER A 220 5.05 15.73 10.19
C SER A 220 5.72 15.22 8.90
N LYS A 221 5.94 16.12 7.92
CA LYS A 221 6.63 15.74 6.66
C LYS A 221 8.00 15.10 6.91
N GLN A 222 8.69 15.49 7.98
CA GLN A 222 10.00 14.94 8.33
C GLN A 222 9.88 13.54 8.94
N ASP A 223 8.91 13.31 9.82
CA ASP A 223 8.69 12.02 10.46
C ASP A 223 8.17 10.98 9.46
N ALA A 224 7.25 11.37 8.59
CA ALA A 224 6.78 10.52 7.49
C ALA A 224 7.94 10.10 6.58
N LYS A 225 8.90 11.00 6.28
CA LYS A 225 10.09 10.66 5.47
C LYS A 225 11.05 9.73 6.21
N ARG A 226 11.19 9.86 7.52
CA ARG A 226 12.03 8.95 8.34
C ARG A 226 11.42 7.57 8.38
N GLU A 227 10.12 7.47 8.63
CA GLU A 227 9.40 6.20 8.66
C GLU A 227 9.32 5.54 7.28
N ALA A 228 9.05 6.30 6.21
CA ALA A 228 9.03 5.74 4.86
C ALA A 228 10.38 5.10 4.45
N ARG A 229 11.50 5.51 5.05
CA ARG A 229 12.81 4.88 4.80
C ARG A 229 12.97 3.53 5.49
N THR A 230 12.31 3.29 6.62
CA THR A 230 12.43 2.02 7.37
C THR A 230 11.69 0.88 6.69
N VAL A 231 10.58 1.21 6.01
CA VAL A 231 9.70 0.26 5.29
C VAL A 231 9.88 0.26 3.78
N LEU A 232 10.80 1.09 3.25
CA LEU A 232 11.01 1.26 1.80
C LEU A 232 11.24 -0.08 1.09
N TRP A 233 11.98 -0.99 1.73
CA TRP A 233 12.27 -2.30 1.14
C TRP A 233 11.00 -3.12 0.93
N GLU A 234 10.12 -3.14 1.93
CA GLU A 234 8.83 -3.79 1.84
C GLU A 234 7.91 -3.10 0.82
N ASP A 235 7.91 -1.77 0.78
CA ASP A 235 7.11 -1.01 -0.20
C ASP A 235 7.49 -1.39 -1.63
N VAL A 236 8.79 -1.57 -1.92
CA VAL A 236 9.26 -2.03 -3.24
C VAL A 236 8.59 -3.35 -3.63
N TRP A 237 8.57 -4.34 -2.73
CA TRP A 237 8.05 -5.67 -3.05
C TRP A 237 6.52 -5.74 -3.04
N PHE A 238 5.87 -5.04 -2.12
CA PHE A 238 4.42 -4.84 -2.14
C PHE A 238 4.00 -4.21 -3.47
N GLY A 239 4.66 -3.11 -3.82
CA GLY A 239 4.36 -2.33 -5.01
C GLY A 239 4.68 -3.06 -6.31
N THR A 240 5.73 -3.90 -6.33
CA THR A 240 6.05 -4.77 -7.47
C THR A 240 4.91 -5.74 -7.77
N VAL A 241 4.39 -6.42 -6.74
CA VAL A 241 3.26 -7.35 -6.93
C VAL A 241 1.98 -6.59 -7.30
N ALA A 242 1.72 -5.45 -6.67
CA ALA A 242 0.59 -4.60 -7.03
C ALA A 242 0.65 -4.15 -8.51
N MET A 243 1.82 -3.72 -8.97
CA MET A 243 2.05 -3.34 -10.37
C MET A 243 1.76 -4.51 -11.32
N ILE A 244 2.27 -5.71 -11.01
CA ILE A 244 2.03 -6.90 -11.84
C ILE A 244 0.53 -7.23 -11.93
N LEU A 245 -0.21 -7.11 -10.83
CA LEU A 245 -1.66 -7.32 -10.82
C LEU A 245 -2.38 -6.27 -11.67
N GLU A 246 -1.98 -5.00 -11.55
CA GLU A 246 -2.57 -3.89 -12.31
C GLU A 246 -2.29 -3.96 -13.82
N LEU A 247 -1.27 -4.71 -14.26
CA LEU A 247 -1.02 -4.97 -15.69
C LEU A 247 -2.17 -5.73 -16.37
N ILE A 248 -3.09 -6.36 -15.62
CA ILE A 248 -4.25 -7.07 -16.17
C ILE A 248 -5.36 -6.05 -16.45
N PRO A 249 -5.57 -5.59 -17.71
CA PRO A 249 -6.32 -4.35 -17.96
C PRO A 249 -7.77 -4.42 -17.52
N ILE A 250 -8.44 -5.54 -17.78
CA ILE A 250 -9.86 -5.78 -17.45
C ILE A 250 -10.09 -5.80 -15.94
N LEU A 251 -9.10 -6.27 -15.17
CA LEU A 251 -9.18 -6.42 -13.73
C LEU A 251 -8.45 -5.30 -12.99
N SER A 252 -7.92 -4.29 -13.69
CA SER A 252 -7.11 -3.22 -13.10
C SER A 252 -7.81 -2.52 -11.94
N PHE A 253 -9.07 -2.08 -12.11
CA PHE A 253 -9.83 -1.45 -11.03
C PHE A 253 -10.13 -2.40 -9.87
N PHE A 254 -10.41 -3.68 -10.16
CA PHE A 254 -10.60 -4.69 -9.11
C PHE A 254 -9.30 -4.87 -8.31
N PHE A 255 -8.19 -5.09 -9.00
CA PHE A 255 -6.89 -5.26 -8.35
C PHE A 255 -6.51 -4.04 -7.55
N LEU A 256 -6.82 -2.85 -8.05
CA LEU A 256 -6.56 -1.61 -7.34
C LEU A 256 -7.29 -1.50 -5.99
N LEU A 257 -8.55 -1.90 -5.91
CA LEU A 257 -9.25 -1.93 -4.62
C LEU A 257 -8.72 -3.06 -3.72
N THR A 258 -8.36 -4.21 -4.31
CA THR A 258 -7.83 -5.33 -3.54
C THR A 258 -6.42 -5.06 -3.00
N THR A 259 -5.56 -4.36 -3.75
CA THR A 259 -4.23 -3.94 -3.31
C THR A 259 -4.36 -2.89 -2.20
N THR A 260 -5.32 -1.97 -2.33
CA THR A 260 -5.66 -1.01 -1.26
C THR A 260 -6.15 -1.72 0.02
N THR A 261 -6.95 -2.78 -0.12
CA THR A 261 -7.33 -3.67 1.01
C THR A 261 -6.10 -4.34 1.62
N GLY A 262 -5.18 -4.85 0.79
CA GLY A 262 -3.91 -5.42 1.22
C GLY A 262 -3.05 -4.41 2.00
N ALA A 263 -2.99 -3.17 1.55
CA ALA A 263 -2.30 -2.08 2.23
C ALA A 263 -2.90 -1.78 3.62
N ALA A 264 -4.24 -1.80 3.73
CA ALA A 264 -4.91 -1.62 5.02
C ALA A 264 -4.67 -2.81 5.98
N ILE A 265 -4.69 -4.04 5.48
CA ILE A 265 -4.33 -5.23 6.27
C ILE A 265 -2.88 -5.11 6.78
N TRP A 266 -1.97 -4.70 5.90
CA TRP A 266 -0.58 -4.50 6.26
C TRP A 266 -0.43 -3.42 7.34
N THR A 267 -1.11 -2.28 7.16
CA THR A 267 -1.13 -1.18 8.13
C THR A 267 -1.63 -1.64 9.49
N ALA A 268 -2.72 -2.41 9.54
CA ALA A 268 -3.27 -2.97 10.76
C ALA A 268 -2.27 -3.91 11.48
N GLU A 269 -1.54 -4.74 10.73
CA GLU A 269 -0.50 -5.59 11.32
C GLU A 269 0.71 -4.78 11.83
N MET A 270 1.07 -3.69 11.15
CA MET A 270 2.12 -2.78 11.62
C MET A 270 1.74 -2.10 12.93
N GLU A 271 0.51 -1.59 13.04
CA GLU A 271 0.03 -0.96 14.27
C GLU A 271 -0.09 -2.00 15.40
N LYS A 272 -0.55 -3.21 15.12
CA LYS A 272 -0.59 -4.31 16.10
C LYS A 272 0.80 -4.61 16.68
N LYS A 273 1.83 -4.65 15.83
CA LYS A 273 3.22 -4.87 16.25
C LYS A 273 3.74 -3.70 17.08
N ARG A 274 3.35 -2.47 16.75
CA ARG A 274 3.71 -1.25 17.50
C ARG A 274 3.09 -1.25 18.89
N GLU A 275 1.80 -1.55 19.01
CA GLU A 275 1.11 -1.65 20.31
C GLU A 275 1.70 -2.75 21.19
N ALA A 276 2.02 -3.91 20.61
CA ALA A 276 2.69 -4.99 21.34
C ALA A 276 4.08 -4.57 21.84
N ALA A 277 4.84 -3.81 21.03
CA ALA A 277 6.15 -3.30 21.42
C ALA A 277 6.06 -2.21 22.50
N SER A 278 5.02 -1.37 22.49
CA SER A 278 4.81 -0.34 23.52
C SER A 278 4.30 -0.90 24.84
N THR A 279 3.63 -2.06 24.82
CA THR A 279 3.03 -2.65 26.03
C THR A 279 4.03 -3.51 26.82
N GLY A 280 5.15 -3.95 26.23
CA GLY A 280 6.20 -4.73 26.90
C GLY A 280 5.73 -6.08 27.44
N PRO A 281 6.63 -7.02 27.80
CA PRO A 281 6.23 -8.17 28.60
C PRO A 281 5.84 -7.63 29.99
N THR A 282 4.59 -7.87 30.42
CA THR A 282 4.21 -7.75 31.82
C THR A 282 5.26 -8.49 32.63
N GLN A 283 6.10 -7.76 33.38
CA GLN A 283 6.90 -8.38 34.42
C GLN A 283 5.91 -9.15 35.29
N PRO A 284 6.11 -10.46 35.56
CA PRO A 284 5.37 -11.11 36.63
C PRO A 284 5.54 -10.21 37.86
N GLU A 285 4.44 -9.83 38.50
CA GLU A 285 4.48 -9.21 39.82
C GLU A 285 5.51 -10.00 40.63
N ALA A 286 6.59 -9.33 41.02
CA ALA A 286 7.48 -9.86 42.03
C ALA A 286 6.59 -10.06 43.26
N ILE A 287 6.17 -11.30 43.48
CA ILE A 287 5.65 -11.77 44.75
C ILE A 287 6.73 -11.35 45.75
N GLY A 288 6.37 -10.40 46.62
CA GLY A 288 7.31 -9.73 47.51
C GLY A 288 8.13 -10.75 48.30
N GLU A 289 9.44 -10.76 48.05
CA GLU A 289 10.41 -11.39 48.94
C GLU A 289 10.51 -10.58 50.23
N ASP A 290 10.39 -11.31 51.34
CA ASP A 290 11.01 -11.07 52.64
C ASP A 290 10.70 -9.76 53.38
N GLN A 291 9.58 -9.78 54.12
CA GLN A 291 9.52 -9.12 55.42
C GLN A 291 10.21 -10.04 56.45
N PRO A 292 11.35 -9.63 57.07
CA PRO A 292 11.93 -10.40 58.17
C PRO A 292 10.98 -10.36 59.40
N PRO A 293 10.89 -11.45 60.19
CA PRO A 293 9.97 -11.51 61.31
C PRO A 293 10.32 -10.45 62.36
N ALA A 294 9.30 -9.77 62.88
CA ALA A 294 9.43 -8.82 63.98
C ALA A 294 9.94 -9.55 65.23
N TYR A 295 11.06 -9.07 65.77
CA TYR A 295 11.59 -9.51 67.05
C TYR A 295 10.64 -9.06 68.16
N SER A 296 9.90 -9.98 68.75
CA SER A 296 9.16 -9.72 69.99
C SER A 296 10.06 -10.02 71.17
N ASP A 297 10.50 -8.98 71.87
CA ASP A 297 11.11 -9.12 73.19
C ASP A 297 10.08 -9.70 74.16
N ILE A 298 10.52 -10.71 74.90
CA ILE A 298 9.77 -11.43 75.93
C ILE A 298 9.88 -10.62 77.23
N VAL A 299 8.75 -10.32 77.87
CA VAL A 299 8.61 -10.21 79.34
C VAL A 299 7.27 -10.80 79.75
#